data_AF-A0A8C2YTI6-F1
#
_entry.id   AF-A0A8C2YTI6-F1
#
_cell.length_a   1.000
_cell.length_b   1.000
_cell.length_c   1.000
_cell.angle_alpha   90.00
_cell.angle_beta   90.00
_cell.angle_gamma   90.00
#
_symmetry.space_group_name_H-M   'P 1'
#
loop_
_entity.id
_entity.type
_entity.pdbx_description
1 polymer ?
#
loop_
_entity_poly.entity_id
_entity_poly.type
_entity_poly.pdbx_seq_one_letter_code
_entity_poly.pdbx_strand_id
1 'polypeptide(L)'
;MAASQITVWRLISGTFGVICLSLMATLGILLKNAFSKQSIQPTFSSGHIKEEQKVSDCCSCQEEWIGYQCNCYFISDEKKSWEESRHFCASHNSSLLQLQNSDELVL
;
A
#
# COMPACT_ATOMS: atom_id res chain seq x y z
N MET A 1 -16.60 24.69 -49.35
CA MET A 1 -16.73 23.37 -48.69
C MET A 1 -15.48 22.95 -47.89
N ALA A 2 -14.25 23.36 -48.25
CA ALA A 2 -13.03 22.95 -47.54
C ALA A 2 -12.83 23.55 -46.12
N ALA A 3 -13.24 24.82 -45.89
CA ALA A 3 -13.04 25.49 -44.60
C ALA A 3 -13.80 24.84 -43.43
N SER A 4 -15.00 24.29 -43.68
CA SER A 4 -15.82 23.62 -42.66
C SER A 4 -15.19 22.31 -42.16
N GLN A 5 -14.48 21.59 -43.03
CA GLN A 5 -13.85 20.31 -42.70
C GLN A 5 -12.62 20.50 -41.80
N ILE A 6 -11.86 21.58 -42.02
CA ILE A 6 -10.67 21.92 -41.21
C ILE A 6 -11.07 22.29 -39.78
N THR A 7 -12.13 23.09 -39.61
CA THR A 7 -12.63 23.47 -38.28
C THR A 7 -13.16 22.26 -37.51
N VAL A 8 -13.86 21.34 -38.19
CA VAL A 8 -14.33 20.08 -37.59
C VAL A 8 -13.16 19.19 -37.17
N TRP A 9 -12.13 19.05 -38.01
CA TRP A 9 -10.95 18.24 -37.67
C TRP A 9 -10.12 18.83 -36.51
N ARG A 10 -10.07 20.17 -36.41
CA ARG A 10 -9.47 20.90 -35.29
C ARG A 10 -10.22 20.66 -33.98
N LEU A 11 -11.56 20.67 -34.03
CA LEU A 11 -12.40 20.34 -32.87
C LEU A 11 -12.21 18.87 -32.46
N ILE A 12 -12.19 17.95 -33.42
CA ILE A 12 -11.95 16.52 -33.17
C ILE A 12 -10.58 16.33 -32.50
N SER A 13 -9.52 16.91 -33.05
CA SER A 13 -8.18 16.84 -32.47
C SER A 13 -8.12 17.41 -31.04
N GLY A 14 -8.81 18.53 -30.79
CA GLY A 14 -8.94 19.10 -29.46
C GLY A 14 -9.66 18.16 -28.48
N THR A 15 -10.79 17.58 -28.89
CA THR A 15 -11.54 16.64 -28.04
C THR A 15 -10.75 15.39 -27.70
N PHE A 16 -10.03 14.80 -28.66
CA PHE A 16 -9.14 13.67 -28.39
C PHE A 16 -8.03 14.02 -27.41
N GLY A 17 -7.46 15.23 -27.52
CA GLY A 17 -6.48 15.73 -26.56
C GLY A 17 -7.04 15.86 -25.15
N VAL A 18 -8.21 16.47 -24.99
CA VAL A 18 -8.88 16.62 -23.68
C VAL A 18 -9.25 15.27 -23.09
N ILE A 19 -9.79 14.35 -23.90
CA ILE A 19 -10.11 12.98 -23.47
C ILE A 19 -8.83 12.28 -22.99
N CYS A 20 -7.74 12.36 -23.75
CA CYS A 20 -6.45 11.77 -23.35
C CYS A 20 -5.95 12.33 -22.01
N LEU A 21 -5.98 13.65 -21.83
CA LEU A 21 -5.59 14.29 -20.57
C LEU A 21 -6.47 13.82 -19.39
N SER A 22 -7.78 13.72 -19.60
CA SER A 22 -8.70 13.22 -18.56
C SER A 22 -8.41 11.77 -18.20
N LEU A 23 -8.19 10.89 -19.19
CA LEU A 23 -7.86 9.49 -18.97
C LEU A 23 -6.54 9.31 -18.22
N MET A 24 -5.51 10.08 -18.58
CA MET A 24 -4.21 10.05 -17.90
C MET A 24 -4.31 10.55 -16.45
N ALA A 25 -5.10 11.59 -16.19
CA ALA A 25 -5.35 12.07 -14.84
C ALA A 25 -6.13 11.04 -14.00
N THR A 26 -7.19 10.46 -14.54
CA THR A 26 -7.96 9.40 -13.85
C THR A 26 -7.09 8.18 -13.58
N LEU A 27 -6.27 7.75 -14.54
CA LEU A 27 -5.33 6.64 -14.35
C LEU A 27 -4.28 6.96 -13.29
N GLY A 28 -3.71 8.17 -13.29
CA GLY A 28 -2.77 8.63 -12.27
C GLY A 28 -3.39 8.67 -10.87
N ILE A 29 -4.64 9.15 -10.74
CA ILE A 29 -5.39 9.15 -9.48
C ILE A 29 -5.71 7.72 -9.04
N LEU A 30 -6.13 6.84 -9.96
CA LEU A 30 -6.41 5.42 -9.68
C LEU A 30 -5.16 4.70 -9.20
N LEU A 31 -4.01 4.90 -9.86
CA LEU A 31 -2.74 4.33 -9.45
C LEU A 31 -2.35 4.86 -8.06
N LYS A 32 -2.39 6.19 -7.83
CA LYS A 32 -2.12 6.75 -6.50
C LYS A 32 -3.06 6.21 -5.43
N ASN A 33 -4.35 6.07 -5.72
CA ASN A 33 -5.33 5.53 -4.78
C ASN A 33 -5.17 4.02 -4.59
N ALA A 34 -4.74 3.28 -5.60
CA ALA A 34 -4.46 1.84 -5.50
C ALA A 34 -3.19 1.58 -4.69
N PHE A 35 -2.12 2.34 -4.93
CA PHE A 35 -0.91 2.32 -4.11
C PHE A 35 -1.21 2.82 -2.68
N SER A 36 -2.03 3.86 -2.53
CA SER A 36 -2.47 4.34 -1.22
C SER A 36 -3.43 3.36 -0.55
N LYS A 37 -4.24 2.57 -1.28
CA LYS A 37 -5.05 1.47 -0.71
C LYS A 37 -4.22 0.23 -0.37
N GLN A 38 -3.14 0.00 -1.11
CA GLN A 38 -2.21 -1.08 -0.79
C GLN A 38 -1.30 -0.69 0.40
N SER A 39 -1.14 0.62 0.65
CA SER A 39 -0.50 1.21 1.82
C SER A 39 -1.49 1.56 2.96
N ILE A 40 -2.80 1.60 2.72
CA ILE A 40 -3.83 1.92 3.73
C ILE A 40 -4.91 0.83 3.73
N GLN A 41 -4.89 0.05 4.82
CA GLN A 41 -5.85 -0.96 5.32
C GLN A 41 -5.81 -2.38 4.70
N PRO A 42 -5.38 -3.39 5.49
CA PRO A 42 -6.32 -4.45 5.82
C PRO A 42 -7.49 -3.78 6.56
N THR A 43 -8.68 -3.80 5.98
CA THR A 43 -9.91 -3.46 6.70
C THR A 43 -10.10 -4.46 7.83
N PHE A 44 -9.49 -4.24 8.99
CA PHE A 44 -10.17 -4.58 10.23
C PHE A 44 -11.23 -3.49 10.41
N SER A 45 -12.40 -3.78 9.85
CA SER A 45 -13.64 -3.24 10.39
C SER A 45 -13.52 -3.34 11.90
N SER A 46 -13.67 -2.21 12.59
CA SER A 46 -13.88 -2.18 14.01
C SER A 46 -15.17 -2.95 14.28
N GLY A 47 -15.03 -4.27 14.34
CA GLY A 47 -15.99 -5.19 14.88
C GLY A 47 -16.04 -4.85 16.35
N HIS A 48 -17.07 -4.09 16.69
CA HIS A 48 -17.47 -3.76 18.03
C HIS A 48 -17.80 -5.05 18.79
N ILE A 49 -16.79 -5.84 19.17
CA ILE A 49 -16.94 -6.87 20.19
C ILE A 49 -16.73 -6.15 21.51
N LYS A 50 -17.86 -5.71 22.07
CA LYS A 50 -18.02 -5.60 23.51
C LYS A 50 -17.77 -6.99 24.08
N GLU A 51 -16.55 -7.24 24.51
CA GLU A 51 -16.34 -8.16 25.62
C GLU A 51 -15.15 -7.65 26.41
N GLU A 52 -15.42 -7.32 27.66
CA GLU A 52 -14.45 -6.99 28.69
C GLU A 52 -13.45 -8.14 28.82
N GLN A 53 -12.35 -8.06 28.09
CA GLN A 53 -11.16 -8.83 28.40
C GLN A 53 -9.99 -7.88 28.38
N LYS A 54 -9.29 -7.85 29.51
CA LYS A 54 -8.00 -7.18 29.73
C LYS A 54 -6.98 -7.76 28.76
N VAL A 55 -7.06 -7.39 27.48
CA VAL A 55 -5.98 -7.60 26.52
C VAL A 55 -4.86 -6.70 27.03
N SER A 56 -3.76 -7.32 27.43
CA SER A 56 -2.60 -6.60 27.92
C SER A 56 -2.22 -5.53 26.89
N ASP A 57 -1.91 -4.33 27.36
CA ASP A 57 -1.28 -3.24 26.58
C ASP A 57 0.08 -3.66 25.95
N CYS A 58 0.42 -4.94 25.95
CA CYS A 58 1.66 -5.53 25.50
C CYS A 58 1.67 -5.85 23.99
N CYS A 59 0.54 -5.72 23.29
CA CYS A 59 0.39 -6.22 21.92
C CYS A 59 0.05 -5.11 20.90
N SER A 60 0.35 -3.85 21.23
CA SER A 60 0.25 -2.72 20.28
C SER A 60 1.52 -2.61 19.43
N CYS A 61 1.37 -2.69 18.11
CA CYS A 61 2.46 -2.48 17.15
C CYS A 61 2.50 -1.05 16.63
N GLN A 62 3.65 -0.62 16.13
CA GLN A 62 3.80 0.66 15.43
C GLN A 62 2.91 0.69 14.17
N GLU A 63 2.58 1.90 13.71
CA GLU A 63 1.89 2.08 12.44
C GLU A 63 2.69 1.39 11.33
N GLU A 64 2.00 0.71 10.41
CA GLU A 64 2.57 -0.11 9.32
C GLU A 64 3.19 -1.47 9.72
N TRP A 65 3.15 -1.86 11.01
CA TRP A 65 3.61 -3.17 11.46
C TRP A 65 2.44 -4.15 11.65
N ILE A 66 2.70 -5.43 11.35
CA ILE A 66 1.73 -6.52 11.49
C ILE A 66 1.91 -7.15 12.87
N GLY A 67 0.85 -7.17 13.68
CA GLY A 67 0.84 -7.81 14.99
C GLY A 67 0.38 -9.28 14.92
N TYR A 68 1.18 -10.20 15.46
CA TYR A 68 0.79 -11.61 15.62
C TYR A 68 1.39 -12.21 16.88
N GLN A 69 0.55 -12.84 17.73
CA GLN A 69 0.96 -13.41 19.02
C GLN A 69 1.83 -12.48 19.89
N CYS A 70 1.47 -11.19 19.95
CA CYS A 70 2.20 -10.14 20.68
C CYS A 70 3.64 -9.88 20.19
N ASN A 71 3.97 -10.32 18.97
CA ASN A 71 5.12 -9.86 18.21
C ASN A 71 4.68 -8.89 17.12
N CYS A 72 5.58 -8.00 16.72
CA CYS A 72 5.37 -7.05 15.64
C CYS A 72 6.32 -7.36 14.49
N TYR A 73 5.78 -7.46 13.28
CA TYR A 73 6.51 -7.82 12.07
C TYR A 73 6.44 -6.68 11.06
N PHE A 74 7.59 -6.32 10.49
CA PHE A 74 7.69 -5.37 9.40
C PHE A 74 8.08 -6.09 8.12
N ILE A 75 7.29 -5.89 7.05
CA ILE A 75 7.54 -6.46 5.73
C ILE A 75 7.93 -5.31 4.79
N SER A 76 9.22 -5.24 4.47
CA SER A 76 9.76 -4.26 3.51
C SER A 76 9.35 -4.63 2.08
N ASP A 77 8.94 -3.64 1.29
CA ASP A 77 8.78 -3.75 -0.16
C ASP A 77 10.11 -3.68 -0.91
N GLU A 78 11.13 -3.05 -0.31
CA GLU A 78 12.48 -3.00 -0.85
C GLU A 78 13.23 -4.33 -0.72
N LYS A 79 13.96 -4.70 -1.78
CA LYS A 79 14.91 -5.82 -1.76
C LYS A 79 16.28 -5.34 -1.28
N LYS A 80 16.79 -5.98 -0.23
CA LYS A 80 18.12 -5.71 0.34
C LYS A 80 18.90 -7.02 0.44
N SER A 81 20.22 -6.95 0.45
CA SER A 81 21.04 -8.11 0.82
C SER A 81 20.74 -8.54 2.26
N TRP A 82 21.18 -9.75 2.63
CA TRP A 82 20.98 -10.25 3.98
C TRP A 82 21.63 -9.34 5.04
N GLU A 83 22.82 -8.78 4.75
CA GLU A 83 23.53 -7.83 5.61
C GLU A 83 22.76 -6.52 5.80
N GLU A 84 22.37 -5.91 4.69
CA GLU A 84 21.63 -4.65 4.69
C GLU A 84 20.27 -4.80 5.41
N SER A 85 19.60 -5.95 5.23
CA SER A 85 18.34 -6.24 5.91
C SER A 85 18.52 -6.33 7.42
N ARG A 86 19.61 -6.96 7.90
CA ARG A 86 19.92 -7.01 9.34
C ARG A 86 20.18 -5.64 9.91
N HIS A 87 20.98 -4.82 9.22
CA HIS A 87 21.26 -3.45 9.64
C HIS A 87 19.98 -2.59 9.67
N PHE A 88 19.10 -2.75 8.68
CA PHE A 88 17.82 -2.05 8.62
C PHE A 88 16.90 -2.44 9.79
N CYS A 89 16.76 -3.73 10.10
CA CYS A 89 15.95 -4.16 11.24
C CYS A 89 16.53 -3.61 12.56
N ALA A 90 17.86 -3.67 12.72
CA ALA A 90 18.53 -3.13 13.91
C ALA A 90 18.33 -1.62 14.07
N SER A 91 18.31 -0.83 12.98
CA SER A 91 18.04 0.61 13.05
C SER A 91 16.59 0.93 13.46
N HIS A 92 15.67 -0.04 13.35
CA HIS A 92 14.27 0.06 13.77
C HIS A 92 14.02 -0.63 15.12
N ASN A 93 15.05 -0.85 15.95
CA ASN A 93 14.97 -1.54 17.24
C ASN A 93 14.32 -2.94 17.14
N SER A 94 14.53 -3.62 16.01
CA SER A 94 14.00 -4.94 15.72
C SER A 94 15.11 -5.89 15.29
N SER A 95 14.77 -7.16 15.10
CA SER A 95 15.68 -8.16 14.58
C SER A 95 15.17 -8.69 13.25
N LEU A 96 16.08 -9.01 12.33
CA LEU A 96 15.71 -9.69 11.10
C LEU A 96 15.07 -11.03 11.45
N LEU A 97 13.88 -11.29 10.91
CA LEU A 97 13.13 -12.51 11.19
C LEU A 97 13.98 -13.74 10.83
N GLN A 98 14.16 -14.61 11.82
CA GLN A 98 14.77 -15.91 11.64
C GLN A 98 13.68 -16.95 11.88
N LEU A 99 13.25 -17.58 10.79
CA LEU A 99 12.25 -18.64 10.83
C LEU A 99 12.82 -19.84 11.58
N GLN A 100 12.41 -20.03 12.83
CA GLN A 100 12.90 -21.15 13.65
C GLN A 100 12.00 -22.38 13.55
N ASN A 101 10.74 -22.23 13.17
CA ASN A 101 9.77 -23.32 13.04
C ASN A 101 8.90 -23.18 11.77
N SER A 102 8.22 -24.27 11.40
CA SER A 102 7.31 -24.28 10.25
C SER A 102 6.02 -23.49 10.46
N ASP A 103 5.65 -23.21 11.70
CA ASP A 103 4.40 -22.51 12.04
C ASP A 103 4.52 -21.00 11.73
N GLU A 104 5.74 -20.47 11.68
CA GLU A 104 6.04 -19.10 11.25
C GLU A 104 6.01 -18.90 9.73
N LEU A 105 5.90 -19.98 8.94
CA LEU A 105 5.84 -19.91 7.46
C LEU A 105 4.45 -19.57 6.91
N VAL A 106 3.43 -19.48 7.77
CA VAL A 106 2.02 -19.28 7.38
C VAL A 106 1.58 -17.82 7.52
N LEU A 107 2.51 -16.90 7.76
CA LEU A 107 2.27 -15.45 7.75
C LEU A 107 2.19 -14.88 6.33
#